data_AF-A0A533SJT0-F1
#
_entry.id   AF-A0A533SJT0-F1
#
_cell.length_a   1.000
_cell.length_b   1.000
_cell.length_c   1.000
_cell.angle_alpha   90.00
_cell.angle_beta   90.00
_cell.angle_gamma   90.00
#
_symmetry.space_group_name_H-M   'P 1'
#
loop_
_entity.id
_entity.type
_entity.pdbx_description
1 polymer ?
#
loop_
_entity_poly.entity_id
_entity_poly.type
_entity_poly.pdbx_seq_one_letter_code
_entity_poly.pdbx_strand_id
1 'polypeptide(L)' 'PAMIRSAAKNHKFVTVIVDPADYYRVLEEMDENDGGVSDSLRYELCVKAYTRTAQYDTAISNWLKARMK' A
#
# COMPACT_ATOMS: atom_id res chain seq x y z
N PRO A 1 7.32 4.31 -7.08
CA PRO A 1 5.88 3.96 -7.10
C PRO A 1 5.53 2.61 -7.77
N ALA A 2 6.27 2.16 -8.78
CA ALA A 2 5.93 0.97 -9.58
C ALA A 2 5.72 -0.32 -8.76
N MET A 3 6.67 -0.69 -7.89
CA MET A 3 6.56 -1.90 -7.05
C MET A 3 5.35 -1.87 -6.11
N ILE A 4 5.07 -0.71 -5.50
CA ILE A 4 3.92 -0.53 -4.61
C ILE A 4 2.61 -0.77 -5.37
N ARG A 5 2.49 -0.20 -6.58
CA ARG A 5 1.29 -0.38 -7.41
C ARG A 5 1.15 -1.81 -7.95
N SER A 6 2.25 -2.48 -8.30
CA SER A 6 2.18 -3.88 -8.76
C SER A 6 1.78 -4.83 -7.64
N ALA A 7 2.32 -4.64 -6.43
CA ALA A 7 1.96 -5.43 -5.26
C ALA A 7 0.48 -5.21 -4.88
N ALA A 8 0.03 -3.95 -4.82
CA ALA A 8 -1.38 -3.62 -4.56
C ALA A 8 -2.32 -4.21 -5.62
N LYS A 9 -1.99 -4.11 -6.92
CA LYS A 9 -2.77 -4.76 -7.99
C LYS A 9 -2.94 -6.27 -7.75
N ASN A 10 -1.90 -6.92 -7.23
CA ASN A 10 -1.88 -8.36 -7.00
C ASN A 10 -2.25 -8.75 -5.56
N HIS A 11 -3.07 -7.95 -4.87
CA HIS A 11 -3.44 -8.16 -3.46
C HIS A 11 -4.09 -9.52 -3.15
N LYS A 12 -4.59 -10.24 -4.16
CA LYS A 12 -5.06 -11.63 -3.98
C LYS A 12 -3.95 -12.59 -3.55
N PHE A 13 -2.69 -12.27 -3.85
CA PHE A 13 -1.53 -13.13 -3.61
C PHE A 13 -0.36 -12.42 -2.92
N VAL A 14 -0.33 -11.09 -2.91
CA VAL A 14 0.78 -10.28 -2.37
C VAL A 14 0.26 -9.34 -1.28
N THR A 15 0.88 -9.39 -0.11
CA THR A 15 0.65 -8.42 0.97
C THR A 15 1.60 -7.24 0.79
N VAL A 16 1.06 -6.03 0.60
CA VAL A 16 1.83 -4.79 0.45
C VAL A 16 1.70 -3.95 1.71
N ILE A 17 2.80 -3.42 2.24
CA ILE A 17 2.75 -2.52 3.41
C ILE A 17 3.45 -1.21 3.05
N VAL A 18 2.76 -0.09 3.29
CA VAL A 18 3.25 1.27 2.96
C VAL A 18 3.33 2.20 4.19
N ASP A 19 2.95 1.69 5.36
CA ASP A 19 2.94 2.42 6.63
C ASP A 19 3.42 1.48 7.75
N PRO A 20 4.46 1.85 8.51
CA PRO A 20 4.97 1.04 9.62
C PRO A 20 3.93 0.70 10.69
N ALA A 21 2.87 1.50 10.84
CA ALA A 21 1.79 1.22 11.78
C ALA A 21 1.04 -0.09 11.47
N ASP A 22 1.11 -0.60 10.25
CA ASP A 22 0.45 -1.85 9.85
C ASP A 22 1.30 -3.10 10.12
N TYR A 23 2.56 -2.97 10.54
CA TYR A 23 3.42 -4.14 10.77
C TYR A 23 2.86 -5.08 11.82
N TYR A 24 2.38 -4.53 12.94
CA TYR A 24 1.88 -5.33 14.05
C TYR A 24 0.69 -6.21 13.63
N ARG A 25 -0.32 -5.63 12.96
CA ARG A 25 -1.50 -6.38 12.51
C ARG A 25 -1.18 -7.44 11.46
N VAL A 26 -0.18 -7.21 10.59
CA VAL A 26 0.23 -8.20 9.59
C VAL A 26 0.98 -9.36 10.24
N LEU A 27 1.85 -9.06 11.20
CA LEU A 27 2.55 -10.10 11.97
C LEU A 27 1.57 -10.94 12.78
N GLU A 28 0.59 -10.30 13.44
CA GLU A 28 -0.47 -10.99 14.19
C GLU A 28 -1.27 -11.94 13.30
N GLU A 29 -1.72 -11.50 12.12
CA GLU A 29 -2.39 -12.42 11.19
C GLU A 29 -1.47 -13.54 10.68
N MET A 30 -0.19 -13.27 10.45
CA MET A 30 0.76 -14.31 10.02
C MET A 30 0.98 -15.36 11.11
N ASP A 31 1.08 -14.95 12.37
CA ASP A 31 1.23 -15.87 13.50
C ASP A 31 -0.04 -16.73 13.69
N GLU A 32 -1.23 -16.15 13.45
CA GLU A 32 -2.52 -16.85 13.58
C GLU A 32 -2.86 -17.76 12.39
N ASN A 33 -2.35 -17.46 11.20
CA ASN A 33 -2.75 -18.11 9.94
C ASN A 33 -1.62 -18.87 9.23
N ASP A 34 -0.69 -19.49 9.97
CA ASP A 34 0.42 -20.29 9.44
C ASP A 34 1.26 -19.53 8.38
N GLY A 35 1.61 -18.28 8.71
CA GLY A 35 2.32 -17.36 7.84
C GLY A 35 1.42 -16.66 6.80
N GLY A 36 0.11 -16.91 6.82
CA GLY A 36 -0.88 -16.31 5.93
C GLY A 36 -1.35 -14.93 6.36
N VAL A 37 -1.92 -14.19 5.39
CA VAL A 37 -2.65 -12.94 5.65
C VAL A 37 -4.04 -13.11 5.03
N SER A 38 -5.07 -12.61 5.69
CA SER A 38 -6.45 -12.67 5.23
C SER A 38 -6.66 -11.87 3.95
N ASP A 39 -7.65 -12.28 3.13
CA ASP A 39 -8.02 -11.52 1.93
C ASP A 39 -8.53 -10.11 2.29
N SER A 40 -9.25 -9.99 3.41
CA SER A 40 -9.72 -8.73 3.98
C SER A 40 -8.56 -7.78 4.26
N LEU A 41 -7.55 -8.21 5.02
CA LEU A 41 -6.43 -7.34 5.37
C LEU A 41 -5.59 -6.98 4.13
N ARG A 42 -5.36 -7.93 3.22
CA ARG A 42 -4.69 -7.62 1.94
C ARG A 42 -5.46 -6.58 1.11
N TYR A 43 -6.79 -6.63 1.11
CA TYR A 43 -7.60 -5.64 0.41
C TYR A 43 -7.51 -4.24 1.06
N GLU A 44 -7.57 -4.15 2.39
CA GLU A 44 -7.35 -2.89 3.11
C GLU A 44 -5.99 -2.27 2.80
N LEU A 45 -4.94 -3.09 2.85
CA LEU A 45 -3.57 -2.68 2.55
C LEU A 45 -3.40 -2.25 1.08
N CYS A 46 -4.09 -2.91 0.14
CA CYS A 46 -4.15 -2.51 -1.26
C CYS A 46 -4.73 -1.11 -1.43
N VAL A 47 -5.87 -0.83 -0.79
CA VAL A 47 -6.50 0.49 -0.81
C VAL A 47 -5.53 1.54 -0.28
N LYS A 48 -4.91 1.29 0.88
CA LYS A 48 -3.93 2.19 1.49
C LYS A 48 -2.73 2.47 0.57
N ALA A 49 -2.20 1.44 -0.09
CA ALA A 49 -1.10 1.56 -1.05
C ALA A 49 -1.46 2.43 -2.27
N TYR A 50 -2.65 2.23 -2.86
CA TYR A 50 -3.12 3.08 -3.96
C TYR A 50 -3.34 4.53 -3.51
N THR A 51 -3.95 4.74 -2.34
CA THR A 51 -4.11 6.10 -1.77
C THR A 51 -2.77 6.79 -1.56
N ARG A 52 -1.76 6.08 -1.01
CA ARG A 52 -0.42 6.64 -0.78
C ARG A 52 0.25 7.06 -2.08
N THR A 53 0.14 6.25 -3.14
CA THR A 53 0.72 6.58 -4.44
C THR A 53 -0.01 7.72 -5.14
N ALA A 54 -1.34 7.80 -5.02
CA ALA A 54 -2.12 8.93 -5.55
C ALA A 54 -1.77 10.26 -4.86
N GLN A 55 -1.59 10.25 -3.54
CA GLN A 55 -1.12 11.42 -2.78
C GLN A 55 0.26 11.87 -3.23
N TYR A 56 1.18 10.94 -3.43
CA TYR A 56 2.54 11.21 -3.92
C TYR A 56 2.52 11.88 -5.30
N ASP A 57 1.76 11.32 -6.25
CA ASP A 57 1.66 11.88 -7.60
C ASP A 57 0.98 13.26 -7.61
N THR A 58 -0.02 13.47 -6.74
CA THR A 58 -0.68 14.77 -6.54
C THR A 58 0.31 15.81 -6.02
N ALA A 59 1.12 15.47 -5.03
CA ALA A 59 2.13 16.37 -4.46
C ALA A 59 3.16 16.79 -5.53
N ILE A 60 3.62 15.85 -6.35
CA ILE A 60 4.51 16.14 -7.49
C ILE A 60 3.83 17.07 -8.50
N SER A 61 2.60 16.75 -8.92
CA SER A 61 1.87 17.56 -9.89
C SER A 61 1.70 19.00 -9.41
N ASN A 62 1.33 19.19 -8.14
CA ASN A 62 1.17 20.51 -7.55
C ASN A 62 2.49 21.29 -7.52
N TRP A 63 3.59 20.63 -7.14
CA TRP A 63 4.92 21.26 -7.12
C TRP A 63 5.38 21.67 -8.53
N LEU A 64 5.19 20.81 -9.54
CA LEU A 64 5.53 21.11 -10.92
C LEU A 64 4.71 22.30 -11.45
N LYS A 65 3.38 22.30 -11.23
CA LYS A 65 2.49 23.40 -11.62
C LYS A 65 2.92 24.73 -11.02
N ALA A 66 3.30 24.75 -9.74
CA ALA A 66 3.77 25.96 -9.08
C ALA A 66 5.07 26.53 -9.68
N ARG A 67 5.84 25.72 -10.42
CA ARG A 67 7.14 26.08 -11.00
C ARG A 67 7.09 26.36 -12.51
N MET A 68 5.98 26.05 -13.17
CA MET A 68 5.68 26.49 -14.54
C MET A 68 5.34 27.98 -14.52
N LYS A 69 6.38 28.83 -14.57
CA LYS A 69 6.25 30.24 -14.97
C LYS A 69 6.39 30.36 -16.47
#